data_AF-A0A5M3XKD6-F1
#
_entry.id   AF-A0A5M3XKD6-F1
#
_cell.length_a   1.000
_cell.length_b   1.000
_cell.length_c   1.000
_cell.angle_alpha   90.00
_cell.angle_beta   90.00
_cell.angle_gamma   90.00
#
_symmetry.space_group_name_H-M   'P 1'
#
loop_
_entity.id
_entity.type
_entity.pdbx_description
1 polymer ?
#
loop_
_entity_poly.entity_id
_entity_poly.type
_entity_poly.pdbx_seq_one_letter_code
_entity_poly.pdbx_strand_id
1 'polypeptide(L)'
;MRHPFGVNGPLTSPADFAGKTFRAPHSDTAYALFRAFGAEPADLPGDAMGQAIAAKSLAGMESSYIWAPSSLPASVAAANVTFFPKVNTLVIRSSVLDGLSDRQRAAVTEAAASTAVWVRSHRPSEIEAGRAFCSYGGAVVYAEDGDIAALERAAQPVYAMLEKDPQVKGMIERIRELKKNVPAAQIAIPCDGRKSTGTLAKSSASAKFPEGVYRAEIPMRRFLDYKVNPAWARDNSGISTLTFKAGTWRHHVGGSPDSTDCYGPYTVTGGKVVLSFREVLCGTAGGDLFSAGWRFDGGELRFVDVEAGQSGEESLMYVLFGSEPWKKIG
;
A
#
# COMPACT_ATOMS: atom_id res chain seq x y z
N MET A 1 -4.62 8.45 10.96
CA MET A 1 -3.65 8.26 12.04
C MET A 1 -2.74 7.09 11.65
N ARG A 2 -1.97 6.48 12.56
CA ARG A 2 -1.33 5.19 12.29
C ARG A 2 -2.10 4.06 12.96
N HIS A 3 -2.52 3.09 12.16
CA HIS A 3 -3.38 1.95 12.52
C HIS A 3 -2.69 0.64 12.12
N PRO A 4 -3.09 -0.49 12.70
CA PRO A 4 -2.72 -1.80 12.17
C PRO A 4 -3.45 -2.07 10.85
N PHE A 5 -2.71 -2.57 9.86
CA PHE A 5 -3.22 -3.14 8.63
C PHE A 5 -2.71 -4.57 8.53
N GLY A 6 -3.56 -5.55 8.78
CA GLY A 6 -3.19 -6.96 8.78
C GLY A 6 -3.25 -7.60 7.40
N VAL A 7 -2.30 -8.49 7.10
CA VAL A 7 -2.19 -9.20 5.81
C VAL A 7 -3.27 -10.29 5.67
N ASN A 8 -3.52 -11.04 6.75
CA ASN A 8 -4.36 -12.25 6.74
C ASN A 8 -5.60 -12.14 7.65
N GLY A 9 -5.98 -10.93 8.03
CA GLY A 9 -7.06 -10.69 8.97
C GLY A 9 -6.81 -9.43 9.81
N PRO A 10 -7.78 -9.06 10.66
CA PRO A 10 -7.63 -7.92 11.54
C PRO A 10 -6.57 -8.18 12.63
N LEU A 11 -5.93 -7.12 13.10
CA LEU A 11 -5.05 -7.14 14.26
C LEU A 11 -5.68 -6.26 15.34
N THR A 12 -6.53 -6.86 16.18
CA THR A 12 -7.36 -6.15 17.15
C THR A 12 -6.88 -6.31 18.57
N SER A 13 -6.14 -7.37 18.87
CA SER A 13 -5.67 -7.76 20.20
C SER A 13 -4.16 -8.03 20.23
N PRO A 14 -3.48 -8.05 21.40
CA PRO A 14 -2.07 -8.43 21.48
C PRO A 14 -1.77 -9.83 20.89
N ALA A 15 -2.71 -10.78 21.00
CA ALA A 15 -2.53 -12.13 20.47
C ALA A 15 -2.35 -12.14 18.95
N ASP A 16 -2.90 -11.16 18.24
CA ASP A 16 -2.77 -11.06 16.79
C ASP A 16 -1.35 -10.67 16.35
N PHE A 17 -0.58 -10.01 17.23
CA PHE A 17 0.80 -9.58 17.01
C PHE A 17 1.84 -10.60 17.49
N ALA A 18 1.49 -11.40 18.50
CA ALA A 18 2.42 -12.25 19.23
C ALA A 18 3.23 -13.21 18.32
N GLY A 19 4.56 -13.13 18.40
CA GLY A 19 5.50 -13.98 17.69
C GLY A 19 5.53 -13.79 16.16
N LYS A 20 4.90 -12.73 15.65
CA LYS A 20 4.84 -12.44 14.21
C LYS A 20 5.67 -11.21 13.86
N THR A 21 6.20 -11.18 12.64
CA THR A 21 6.82 -9.97 12.11
C THR A 21 5.76 -8.91 11.88
N PHE A 22 6.00 -7.68 12.34
CA PHE A 22 5.12 -6.54 12.13
C PHE A 22 5.88 -5.37 11.52
N ARG A 23 5.49 -4.95 10.32
CA ARG A 23 6.27 -3.97 9.58
C ARG A 23 6.04 -2.55 10.09
N ALA A 24 7.12 -1.86 10.43
CA ALA A 24 7.13 -0.45 10.80
C ALA A 24 8.47 0.20 10.46
N PRO A 25 8.49 1.44 9.91
CA PRO A 25 9.72 2.22 9.78
C PRO A 25 10.47 2.28 11.11
N HIS A 26 11.80 2.21 11.07
CA HIS A 26 12.60 2.18 12.30
C HIS A 26 12.29 3.40 13.19
N SER A 27 11.76 3.12 14.38
CA SER A 27 11.68 4.06 15.49
C SER A 27 11.77 3.27 16.79
N ASP A 28 12.70 3.64 17.67
CA ASP A 28 12.91 2.91 18.93
C ASP A 28 11.62 2.87 19.78
N THR A 29 10.88 3.97 19.82
CA THR A 29 9.59 4.06 20.52
C THR A 29 8.52 3.19 19.87
N ALA A 30 8.38 3.23 18.54
CA ALA A 30 7.39 2.39 17.85
C ALA A 30 7.75 0.89 17.98
N TYR A 31 9.04 0.56 17.90
CA TYR A 31 9.51 -0.81 18.05
C TYR A 31 9.32 -1.31 19.48
N ALA A 32 9.52 -0.47 20.49
CA ALA A 32 9.18 -0.80 21.87
C ALA A 32 7.68 -1.09 22.02
N LEU A 33 6.80 -0.32 21.38
CA LEU A 33 5.36 -0.57 21.36
C LEU A 33 5.01 -1.93 20.75
N PHE A 34 5.51 -2.23 19.55
CA PHE A 34 5.17 -3.49 18.88
C PHE A 34 5.78 -4.71 19.59
N ARG A 35 6.98 -4.58 20.18
CA ARG A 35 7.52 -5.61 21.07
C ARG A 35 6.67 -5.81 22.33
N ALA A 36 6.11 -4.74 22.88
CA ALA A 36 5.23 -4.83 24.04
C ALA A 36 3.89 -5.53 23.69
N PHE A 37 3.46 -5.49 22.43
CA PHE A 37 2.36 -6.32 21.90
C PHE A 37 2.79 -7.76 21.59
N GLY A 38 4.07 -8.10 21.75
CA GLY A 38 4.62 -9.43 21.45
C GLY A 38 5.07 -9.61 19.99
N ALA A 39 5.06 -8.56 19.17
CA ALA A 39 5.50 -8.62 17.78
C ALA A 39 7.02 -8.51 17.64
N GLU A 40 7.52 -8.92 16.47
CA GLU A 40 8.88 -8.66 16.00
C GLU A 40 8.87 -7.51 14.99
N PRO A 41 9.16 -6.26 15.39
CA PRO A 41 9.12 -5.13 14.48
C PRO A 41 10.29 -5.15 13.47
N ALA A 42 9.99 -4.88 12.20
CA ALA A 42 10.99 -4.79 11.14
C ALA A 42 10.63 -3.69 10.11
N ASP A 43 11.62 -3.01 9.52
CA ASP A 43 11.37 -1.93 8.55
C ASP A 43 10.95 -2.48 7.18
N LEU A 44 11.60 -3.57 6.77
CA LEU A 44 11.37 -4.28 5.50
C LEU A 44 11.33 -3.33 4.28
N PRO A 45 12.42 -2.60 3.98
CA PRO A 45 12.47 -1.72 2.82
C PRO A 45 12.53 -2.50 1.50
N GLY A 46 12.11 -1.85 0.41
CA GLY A 46 12.14 -2.44 -0.94
C GLY A 46 11.38 -3.76 -1.01
N ASP A 47 12.02 -4.77 -1.60
CA ASP A 47 11.45 -6.10 -1.84
C ASP A 47 11.29 -6.96 -0.57
N ALA A 48 11.91 -6.57 0.55
CA ALA A 48 11.90 -7.36 1.78
C ALA A 48 10.47 -7.55 2.35
N MET A 49 9.59 -6.56 2.17
CA MET A 49 8.20 -6.68 2.61
C MET A 49 7.44 -7.73 1.78
N GLY A 50 7.64 -7.76 0.47
CA GLY A 50 7.09 -8.78 -0.42
C GLY A 50 7.57 -10.18 -0.04
N GLN A 51 8.87 -10.34 0.26
CA GLN A 51 9.44 -11.61 0.73
C GLN A 51 8.79 -12.10 2.03
N ALA A 52 8.57 -11.22 3.01
CA ALA A 52 7.92 -11.58 4.27
C ALA A 52 6.44 -11.97 4.09
N ILE A 53 5.74 -11.35 3.13
CA ILE A 53 4.37 -11.73 2.73
C ILE A 53 4.37 -13.12 2.09
N ALA A 54 5.24 -13.38 1.11
CA ALA A 54 5.36 -14.70 0.47
C ALA A 54 5.70 -15.81 1.48
N ALA A 55 6.60 -15.52 2.42
CA ALA A 55 6.97 -16.44 3.49
C ALA A 55 5.86 -16.63 4.55
N LYS A 56 4.75 -15.87 4.46
CA LYS A 56 3.65 -15.86 5.43
C LYS A 56 4.11 -15.53 6.86
N SER A 57 5.22 -14.82 7.01
CA SER A 57 5.78 -14.41 8.30
C SER A 57 5.29 -13.03 8.74
N LEU A 58 4.74 -12.23 7.82
CA LEU A 58 4.25 -10.89 8.09
C LEU A 58 2.80 -10.89 8.62
N ALA A 59 2.59 -10.40 9.84
CA ALA A 59 1.25 -10.16 10.39
C ALA A 59 0.54 -9.00 9.71
N GLY A 60 1.28 -7.93 9.44
CA GLY A 60 0.73 -6.65 9.00
C GLY A 60 1.77 -5.56 9.03
N MET A 61 1.30 -4.33 8.83
CA MET A 61 2.11 -3.13 8.98
C MET A 61 1.38 -2.04 9.73
N GLU A 62 2.14 -1.12 10.32
CA GLU A 62 1.59 0.16 10.74
C GLU A 62 1.46 1.08 9.51
N SER A 63 0.26 1.58 9.24
CA SER A 63 0.04 2.49 8.12
C SER A 63 -1.08 3.50 8.37
N SER A 64 -1.45 4.26 7.35
CA SER A 64 -2.65 5.11 7.34
C SER A 64 -3.49 4.75 6.12
N TYR A 65 -4.80 5.00 6.17
CA TYR A 65 -5.72 4.73 5.06
C TYR A 65 -5.32 5.36 3.71
N ILE A 66 -4.56 6.46 3.73
CA ILE A 66 -4.05 7.12 2.52
C ILE A 66 -2.92 6.30 1.86
N TRP A 67 -2.10 5.61 2.65
CA TRP A 67 -0.87 4.94 2.20
C TRP A 67 -0.98 3.42 2.12
N ALA A 68 -1.87 2.81 2.92
CA ALA A 68 -2.10 1.38 2.91
C ALA A 68 -2.51 0.82 1.53
N PRO A 69 -3.40 1.45 0.74
CA PRO A 69 -3.77 0.94 -0.57
C PRO A 69 -2.60 0.68 -1.52
N SER A 70 -1.51 1.44 -1.38
CA SER A 70 -0.37 1.38 -2.29
C SER A 70 0.69 0.34 -1.89
N SER A 71 0.61 -0.18 -0.66
CA SER A 71 1.61 -1.08 -0.07
C SER A 71 1.02 -2.40 0.43
N LEU A 72 -0.27 -2.43 0.79
CA LEU A 72 -1.01 -3.61 1.23
C LEU A 72 -2.52 -3.44 0.94
N PRO A 73 -2.94 -3.46 -0.34
CA PRO A 73 -4.30 -3.10 -0.78
C PRO A 73 -5.42 -3.98 -0.20
N ALA A 74 -5.19 -5.28 -0.06
CA ALA A 74 -6.15 -6.26 0.47
C ALA A 74 -6.07 -6.44 1.99
N SER A 75 -5.52 -5.47 2.71
CA SER A 75 -5.38 -5.57 4.17
C SER A 75 -6.68 -5.29 4.93
N VAL A 76 -6.68 -5.72 6.20
CA VAL A 76 -7.75 -5.40 7.15
C VAL A 76 -7.25 -4.40 8.19
N ALA A 77 -7.92 -3.25 8.27
CA ALA A 77 -7.61 -2.20 9.24
C ALA A 77 -8.52 -2.27 10.47
N ALA A 78 -7.96 -2.16 11.67
CA ALA A 78 -8.76 -1.95 12.90
C ALA A 78 -8.85 -0.44 13.21
N ALA A 79 -9.98 0.20 12.89
CA ALA A 79 -10.07 1.66 12.88
C ALA A 79 -10.05 2.33 14.26
N ASN A 80 -10.57 1.64 15.28
CA ASN A 80 -10.55 2.09 16.67
C ASN A 80 -9.26 1.70 17.41
N VAL A 81 -8.33 1.01 16.74
CA VAL A 81 -6.95 0.82 17.22
C VAL A 81 -6.05 1.87 16.57
N THR A 82 -5.56 2.82 17.36
CA THR A 82 -4.66 3.88 16.87
C THR A 82 -3.37 3.86 17.67
N PHE A 83 -2.24 3.64 17.00
CA PHE A 83 -0.94 3.59 17.67
C PHE A 83 -0.44 4.99 18.03
N PHE A 84 -0.38 5.88 17.03
CA PHE A 84 0.14 7.24 17.19
C PHE A 84 -0.21 8.11 15.96
N PRO A 85 -0.19 9.44 16.08
CA PRO A 85 -0.13 10.31 14.92
C PRO A 85 1.27 10.24 14.27
N LYS A 86 1.35 10.17 12.94
CA LYS A 86 2.61 10.42 12.22
C LYS A 86 2.80 11.93 12.09
N VAL A 87 3.88 12.44 12.68
CA VAL A 87 4.27 13.84 12.63
C VAL A 87 5.51 13.97 11.75
N ASN A 88 5.47 14.88 10.79
CA ASN A 88 6.64 15.28 10.01
C ASN A 88 7.07 16.68 10.45
N THR A 89 8.36 16.91 10.58
CA THR A 89 8.94 18.22 10.96
C THR A 89 9.78 18.77 9.83
N LEU A 90 9.61 20.05 9.51
CA LEU A 90 10.54 20.77 8.65
C LEU A 90 11.66 21.34 9.52
N VAL A 91 12.90 20.96 9.23
CA VAL A 91 14.08 21.41 9.95
C VAL A 91 15.08 22.05 9.00
N ILE A 92 15.70 23.13 9.43
CA ILE A 92 16.78 23.81 8.71
C ILE A 92 17.99 23.92 9.64
N ARG A 93 19.19 23.72 9.08
CA ARG A 93 20.43 23.90 9.83
C ARG A 93 20.55 25.37 10.24
N SER A 94 20.82 25.63 11.53
CA SER A 94 20.87 27.00 12.06
C SER A 94 21.84 27.90 11.30
N SER A 95 23.06 27.42 10.98
CA SER A 95 24.02 28.21 10.20
C SER A 95 23.55 28.57 8.79
N VAL A 96 22.71 27.73 8.17
CA VAL A 96 22.10 28.05 6.87
C VAL A 96 21.03 29.12 7.06
N LEU A 97 20.15 28.94 8.05
CA LEU A 97 19.11 29.92 8.37
C LEU A 97 19.73 31.28 8.73
N ASP A 98 20.82 31.29 9.48
CA ASP A 98 21.53 32.48 9.93
C ASP A 98 22.25 33.21 8.80
N GLY A 99 22.72 32.48 7.78
CA GLY A 99 23.29 33.05 6.57
C GLY A 99 22.27 33.60 5.57
N LEU A 100 20.96 33.39 5.77
CA LEU A 100 19.93 33.98 4.92
C LEU A 100 19.77 35.47 5.21
N SER A 101 19.58 36.25 4.15
CA SER A 101 19.10 37.63 4.30
C SER A 101 17.73 37.66 5.00
N ASP A 102 17.38 38.79 5.61
CA ASP A 102 16.09 38.95 6.31
C ASP A 102 14.90 38.59 5.42
N ARG A 103 14.95 38.97 4.14
CA ARG A 103 13.91 38.65 3.16
C ARG A 103 13.81 37.15 2.88
N GLN A 104 14.94 36.46 2.74
CA GLN A 104 14.95 35.00 2.53
C GLN A 104 14.48 34.25 3.78
N ARG A 105 14.94 34.68 4.96
CA ARG A 105 14.51 34.10 6.24
C ARG A 105 13.00 34.23 6.43
N ALA A 106 12.45 35.41 6.15
CA ALA A 106 11.02 35.66 6.17
C ALA A 106 10.27 34.74 5.20
N ALA A 107 10.72 34.66 3.95
CA ALA A 107 10.09 33.82 2.92
C ALA A 107 10.08 32.33 3.29
N VAL A 108 11.19 31.78 3.76
CA VAL A 108 11.27 30.36 4.17
C VAL A 108 10.38 30.09 5.39
N THR A 109 10.35 31.00 6.36
CA THR A 109 9.51 30.87 7.56
C THR A 109 8.03 30.93 7.21
N GLU A 110 7.63 31.86 6.35
CA GLU A 110 6.27 31.99 5.84
C GLU A 110 5.84 30.76 5.03
N ALA A 111 6.71 30.25 4.16
CA ALA A 111 6.44 29.03 3.39
C ALA A 111 6.25 27.82 4.32
N ALA A 112 7.07 27.67 5.36
CA ALA A 112 6.93 26.59 6.34
C ALA A 112 5.60 26.70 7.11
N ALA A 113 5.24 27.90 7.58
CA ALA A 113 3.98 28.14 8.28
C ALA A 113 2.76 27.86 7.38
N SER A 114 2.81 28.35 6.14
CA SER A 114 1.75 28.18 5.14
C SER A 114 1.57 26.70 4.77
N THR A 115 2.68 25.97 4.59
CA THR A 115 2.66 24.52 4.34
C THR A 115 1.99 23.78 5.50
N ALA A 116 2.31 24.14 6.74
CA ALA A 116 1.70 23.50 7.91
C ALA A 116 0.19 23.76 7.97
N VAL A 117 -0.28 24.96 7.65
CA VAL A 117 -1.71 25.29 7.54
C VAL A 117 -2.36 24.47 6.42
N TRP A 118 -1.76 24.47 5.24
CA TRP A 118 -2.30 23.79 4.06
C TRP A 118 -2.48 22.29 4.29
N VAL A 119 -1.46 21.61 4.86
CA VAL A 119 -1.54 20.17 5.13
C VAL A 119 -2.64 19.85 6.13
N ARG A 120 -2.88 20.70 7.14
CA ARG A 120 -3.98 20.48 8.11
C ARG A 120 -5.36 20.70 7.49
N SER A 121 -5.51 21.66 6.59
CA SER A 121 -6.80 21.98 5.97
C SER A 121 -7.17 21.08 4.79
N HIS A 122 -6.18 20.44 4.13
CA HIS A 122 -6.40 19.62 2.94
C HIS A 122 -6.23 18.12 3.19
N ARG A 123 -5.95 17.71 4.44
CA ARG A 123 -5.89 16.29 4.78
C ARG A 123 -7.32 15.72 4.81
N PRO A 124 -7.58 14.60 4.10
CA PRO A 124 -8.88 13.94 4.20
C PRO A 124 -9.11 13.45 5.63
N SER A 125 -10.37 13.46 6.06
CA SER A 125 -10.78 12.86 7.33
C SER A 125 -10.50 11.35 7.33
N GLU A 126 -10.40 10.74 8.51
CA GLU A 126 -10.24 9.27 8.60
C GLU A 126 -11.46 8.54 8.03
N ILE A 127 -12.65 9.15 8.08
CA ILE A 127 -13.86 8.61 7.44
C ILE A 127 -13.70 8.57 5.91
N GLU A 128 -13.29 9.69 5.30
CA GLU A 128 -13.10 9.77 3.85
C GLU A 128 -11.97 8.86 3.37
N ALA A 129 -10.83 8.87 4.07
CA ALA A 129 -9.70 8.04 3.75
C ALA A 129 -10.03 6.55 3.92
N GLY A 130 -10.74 6.18 5.00
CA GLY A 130 -11.23 4.82 5.23
C GLY A 130 -12.18 4.36 4.13
N ARG A 131 -13.15 5.20 3.74
CA ARG A 131 -14.05 4.89 2.61
C ARG A 131 -13.29 4.67 1.30
N ALA A 132 -12.28 5.49 1.03
CA ALA A 132 -11.43 5.31 -0.15
C ALA A 132 -10.66 3.98 -0.10
N PHE A 133 -10.04 3.66 1.04
CA PHE A 133 -9.38 2.38 1.27
C PHE A 133 -10.31 1.19 1.03
N CYS A 134 -11.55 1.22 1.56
CA CYS A 134 -12.57 0.21 1.28
C CYS A 134 -12.86 0.05 -0.21
N SER A 135 -12.98 1.17 -0.92
CA SER A 135 -13.27 1.18 -2.35
C SER A 135 -12.15 0.58 -3.22
N TYR A 136 -10.94 0.52 -2.66
CA TYR A 136 -9.74 -0.07 -3.27
C TYR A 136 -9.50 -1.53 -2.86
N GLY A 137 -10.42 -2.16 -2.12
CA GLY A 137 -10.34 -3.59 -1.78
C GLY A 137 -10.00 -3.87 -0.32
N GLY A 138 -9.57 -2.87 0.45
CA GLY A 138 -9.28 -3.03 1.88
C GLY A 138 -10.54 -3.23 2.72
N ALA A 139 -10.41 -3.87 3.89
CA ALA A 139 -11.52 -4.04 4.83
C ALA A 139 -11.27 -3.23 6.11
N VAL A 140 -12.33 -2.74 6.74
CA VAL A 140 -12.24 -1.99 8.00
C VAL A 140 -13.11 -2.66 9.05
N VAL A 141 -12.55 -2.90 10.21
CA VAL A 141 -13.23 -3.48 11.38
C VAL A 141 -13.01 -2.64 12.62
N TYR A 142 -13.73 -2.96 13.68
CA TYR A 142 -13.50 -2.48 15.03
C TYR A 142 -12.98 -3.62 15.91
N ALA A 143 -11.99 -3.31 16.74
CA ALA A 143 -11.64 -4.11 17.91
C ALA A 143 -12.73 -4.00 18.98
N GLU A 144 -12.89 -5.04 19.78
CA GLU A 144 -13.76 -4.96 20.96
C GLU A 144 -13.12 -4.13 22.08
N ASP A 145 -13.92 -3.59 22.99
CA ASP A 145 -13.42 -2.75 24.10
C ASP A 145 -12.42 -3.51 24.99
N GLY A 146 -12.63 -4.81 25.18
CA GLY A 146 -11.73 -5.68 25.94
C GLY A 146 -10.34 -5.81 25.27
N ASP A 147 -10.31 -5.88 23.95
CA ASP A 147 -9.08 -5.95 23.16
C ASP A 147 -8.33 -4.62 23.16
N ILE A 148 -9.05 -3.50 23.02
CA ILE A 148 -8.47 -2.16 23.17
C ILE A 148 -7.82 -2.01 24.55
N ALA A 149 -8.54 -2.37 25.60
CA ALA A 149 -8.00 -2.31 26.96
C ALA A 149 -6.78 -3.23 27.14
N ALA A 150 -6.73 -4.38 26.44
CA ALA A 150 -5.57 -5.27 26.46
C ALA A 150 -4.36 -4.64 25.75
N LEU A 151 -4.56 -4.00 24.60
CA LEU A 151 -3.51 -3.24 23.90
C LEU A 151 -3.01 -2.06 24.75
N GLU A 152 -3.91 -1.30 25.37
CA GLU A 152 -3.54 -0.18 26.23
C GLU A 152 -2.73 -0.65 27.46
N ARG A 153 -3.10 -1.79 28.07
CA ARG A 153 -2.31 -2.42 29.14
C ARG A 153 -0.94 -2.86 28.65
N ALA A 154 -0.87 -3.51 27.49
CA ALA A 154 0.37 -3.95 26.89
C ALA A 154 1.30 -2.78 26.55
N ALA A 155 0.77 -1.59 26.25
CA ALA A 155 1.55 -0.39 25.99
C ALA A 155 2.11 0.30 27.26
N GLN A 156 1.61 -0.03 28.47
CA GLN A 156 2.03 0.66 29.71
C GLN A 156 3.54 0.62 29.99
N PRO A 157 4.26 -0.50 29.76
CA PRO A 157 5.72 -0.52 29.93
C PRO A 157 6.45 0.50 29.04
N VAL A 158 5.90 0.84 27.87
CA VAL A 158 6.47 1.85 26.97
C VAL A 158 6.26 3.26 27.52
N TYR A 159 5.08 3.55 28.09
CA TYR A 159 4.88 4.81 28.83
C TYR A 159 5.84 4.92 30.02
N ALA A 160 5.97 3.86 30.81
CA ALA A 160 6.90 3.84 31.95
C ALA A 160 8.37 4.04 31.51
N MET A 161 8.76 3.50 30.34
CA MET A 161 10.06 3.76 29.73
C MET A 161 10.25 5.22 29.35
N LEU A 162 9.26 5.81 28.65
CA LEU A 162 9.31 7.20 28.19
C LEU A 162 9.29 8.21 29.36
N GLU A 163 8.51 7.95 30.39
CA GLU A 163 8.35 8.83 31.55
C GLU A 163 9.59 8.85 32.48
N LYS A 164 10.63 8.03 32.21
CA LYS A 164 11.95 8.15 32.86
C LYS A 164 12.65 9.45 32.53
N ASP A 165 12.39 10.01 31.34
CA ASP A 165 12.84 11.35 30.98
C ASP A 165 11.83 12.39 31.52
N PRO A 166 12.25 13.30 32.43
CA PRO A 166 11.34 14.28 33.03
C PRO A 166 10.70 15.22 32.00
N GLN A 167 11.41 15.57 30.94
CA GLN A 167 10.88 16.44 29.89
C GLN A 167 9.82 15.71 29.06
N VAL A 168 10.07 14.45 28.70
CA VAL A 168 9.09 13.62 27.98
C VAL A 168 7.87 13.35 28.85
N LYS A 169 8.05 13.07 30.15
CA LYS A 169 6.95 12.93 31.12
C LYS A 169 6.07 14.17 31.15
N GLY A 170 6.66 15.36 31.28
CA GLY A 170 5.92 16.63 31.25
C GLY A 170 5.15 16.84 29.95
N MET A 171 5.70 16.44 28.80
CA MET A 171 4.99 16.48 27.51
C MET A 171 3.82 15.50 27.48
N ILE A 172 3.98 14.27 27.98
CA ILE A 172 2.90 13.27 28.06
C ILE A 172 1.75 13.78 28.93
N GLU A 173 2.05 14.34 30.10
CA GLU A 173 1.06 14.94 30.99
C GLU A 173 0.31 16.09 30.30
N ARG A 174 1.04 16.96 29.60
CA ARG A 174 0.43 18.06 28.84
C ARG A 174 -0.49 17.56 27.72
N ILE A 175 -0.10 16.52 26.99
CA ILE A 175 -0.93 15.90 25.95
C ILE A 175 -2.20 15.29 26.55
N ARG A 176 -2.08 14.59 27.69
CA ARG A 176 -3.24 14.03 28.42
C ARG A 176 -4.21 15.13 28.84
N GLU A 177 -3.72 16.29 29.30
CA GLU A 177 -4.56 17.43 29.65
C GLU A 177 -5.25 18.05 28.44
N LEU A 178 -4.53 18.23 27.32
CA LEU A 178 -5.12 18.72 26.07
C LEU A 178 -6.23 17.78 25.57
N LYS A 179 -6.03 16.46 25.70
CA LYS A 179 -7.00 15.44 25.27
C LYS A 179 -8.36 15.60 25.95
N LYS A 180 -8.42 16.09 27.19
CA LYS A 180 -9.69 16.30 27.92
C LYS A 180 -10.56 17.39 27.31
N ASN A 181 -9.96 18.32 26.56
CA ASN A 181 -10.61 19.51 26.03
C ASN A 181 -10.84 19.45 24.52
N VAL A 182 -10.63 18.30 23.89
CA VAL A 182 -10.87 18.09 22.45
C VAL A 182 -11.96 17.04 22.26
N PRO A 183 -12.86 17.21 21.26
CA PRO A 183 -13.83 16.19 20.92
C PRO A 183 -13.17 14.86 20.54
N ALA A 184 -13.91 13.76 20.73
CA ALA A 184 -13.48 12.45 20.25
C ALA A 184 -13.22 12.49 18.74
N ALA A 185 -12.12 11.85 18.32
CA ALA A 185 -11.77 11.79 16.90
C ALA A 185 -12.80 10.95 16.13
N GLN A 186 -13.16 11.42 14.94
CA GLN A 186 -13.90 10.59 13.99
C GLN A 186 -12.97 9.50 13.44
N ILE A 187 -13.45 8.27 13.43
CA ILE A 187 -12.74 7.08 12.94
C ILE A 187 -13.39 6.55 11.66
N ALA A 188 -12.65 5.76 10.89
CA ALA A 188 -13.20 5.09 9.72
C ALA A 188 -14.42 4.22 10.07
N ILE A 189 -15.34 4.07 9.12
CA ILE A 189 -16.55 3.24 9.27
C ILE A 189 -16.23 1.83 8.77
N PRO A 190 -16.67 0.76 9.46
CA PRO A 190 -16.42 -0.60 9.04
C PRO A 190 -16.96 -0.89 7.64
N CYS A 191 -16.26 -1.77 6.93
CA CYS A 191 -16.62 -2.18 5.58
C CYS A 191 -16.01 -3.56 5.29
N ASP A 192 -16.73 -4.35 4.51
CA ASP A 192 -16.17 -5.53 3.88
C ASP A 192 -15.45 -5.08 2.62
N GLY A 193 -14.12 -5.28 2.57
CA GLY A 193 -13.35 -5.04 1.35
C GLY A 193 -13.94 -5.84 0.18
N ARG A 194 -13.77 -5.34 -1.05
CA ARG A 194 -14.32 -6.04 -2.23
C ARG A 194 -13.75 -7.46 -2.30
N LYS A 195 -14.61 -8.46 -2.04
CA LYS A 195 -14.41 -9.80 -2.59
C LYS A 195 -14.87 -9.73 -4.05
N SER A 196 -13.94 -9.72 -5.00
CA SER A 196 -14.31 -9.84 -6.40
C SER A 196 -14.90 -11.24 -6.63
N THR A 197 -16.23 -11.32 -6.71
CA THR A 197 -16.97 -12.52 -7.13
C THR A 197 -17.23 -12.51 -8.64
N GLY A 198 -16.25 -12.06 -9.42
CA GLY A 198 -16.33 -12.05 -10.88
C GLY A 198 -15.94 -13.41 -11.46
N THR A 199 -16.81 -14.41 -11.37
CA THR A 199 -16.80 -15.53 -12.32
C THR A 199 -17.54 -15.08 -13.59
N LEU A 200 -17.17 -15.64 -14.76
CA LEU A 200 -17.83 -15.66 -16.10
C LEU A 200 -17.01 -14.90 -17.17
N ALA A 201 -16.64 -15.45 -18.34
CA ALA A 201 -17.13 -16.62 -19.10
C ALA A 201 -15.96 -17.50 -19.62
N LYS A 202 -16.25 -18.76 -19.98
CA LYS A 202 -15.22 -19.71 -20.47
C LYS A 202 -14.73 -19.34 -21.87
N SER A 203 -13.42 -19.15 -22.02
CA SER A 203 -12.74 -19.18 -23.32
C SER A 203 -12.57 -20.62 -23.84
N SER A 204 -12.68 -20.80 -25.16
CA SER A 204 -12.44 -22.05 -25.88
C SER A 204 -10.96 -22.21 -26.26
N ALA A 205 -10.49 -23.46 -26.33
CA ALA A 205 -9.07 -23.82 -26.35
C ALA A 205 -8.36 -23.76 -27.73
N SER A 206 -7.03 -23.64 -27.65
CA SER A 206 -5.99 -24.22 -28.54
C SER A 206 -5.34 -23.39 -29.66
N ALA A 207 -5.35 -22.05 -29.62
CA ALA A 207 -4.38 -21.30 -30.41
C ALA A 207 -2.98 -21.34 -29.77
N LYS A 208 -1.91 -21.39 -30.57
CA LYS A 208 -0.55 -21.10 -30.07
C LYS A 208 -0.51 -19.64 -29.60
N PHE A 209 0.07 -19.38 -28.43
CA PHE A 209 0.16 -18.01 -27.92
C PHE A 209 0.99 -17.14 -28.89
N PRO A 210 0.49 -15.96 -29.29
CA PRO A 210 1.16 -15.12 -30.26
C PRO A 210 2.33 -14.40 -29.57
N GLU A 211 3.53 -14.93 -29.73
CA GLU A 211 4.75 -14.23 -29.29
C GLU A 211 5.02 -12.99 -30.15
N GLY A 212 5.70 -12.00 -29.58
CA GLY A 212 5.98 -10.72 -30.22
C GLY A 212 6.22 -9.59 -29.22
N VAL A 213 6.48 -8.40 -29.76
CA VAL A 213 6.53 -7.14 -29.05
C VAL A 213 5.22 -6.41 -29.30
N TYR A 214 4.59 -5.99 -28.22
CA TYR A 214 3.27 -5.41 -28.18
C TYR A 214 3.31 -4.07 -27.46
N ARG A 215 2.46 -3.14 -27.88
CA ARG A 215 2.34 -1.81 -27.26
C ARG A 215 0.88 -1.43 -27.05
N ALA A 216 0.61 -0.84 -25.89
CA ALA A 216 -0.66 -0.20 -25.57
C ALA A 216 -0.37 1.17 -24.91
N GLU A 217 -1.28 2.12 -25.07
CA GLU A 217 -1.29 3.35 -24.29
C GLU A 217 -2.46 3.26 -23.32
N ILE A 218 -2.17 3.32 -22.02
CA ILE A 218 -3.17 3.16 -20.97
C ILE A 218 -3.21 4.45 -20.15
N PRO A 219 -4.18 5.34 -20.38
CA PRO A 219 -4.21 6.63 -19.71
C PRO A 219 -4.53 6.46 -18.23
N MET A 220 -3.95 7.32 -17.37
CA MET A 220 -4.18 7.31 -15.92
C MET A 220 -5.66 7.32 -15.56
N ARG A 221 -6.48 8.02 -16.36
CA ARG A 221 -7.93 8.08 -16.17
C ARG A 221 -8.59 6.71 -16.15
N ARG A 222 -8.11 5.77 -16.98
CA ARG A 222 -8.65 4.40 -17.05
C ARG A 222 -8.45 3.66 -15.75
N PHE A 223 -7.28 3.79 -15.12
CA PHE A 223 -7.01 3.24 -13.79
C PHE A 223 -7.97 3.80 -12.73
N LEU A 224 -8.18 5.11 -12.72
CA LEU A 224 -9.06 5.77 -11.76
C LEU A 224 -10.54 5.40 -11.93
N ASP A 225 -11.01 5.23 -13.17
CA ASP A 225 -12.40 4.83 -13.46
C ASP A 225 -12.69 3.42 -12.91
N TYR A 226 -11.69 2.52 -12.93
CA TYR A 226 -11.76 1.17 -12.37
C TYR A 226 -11.34 1.06 -10.89
N LYS A 227 -11.21 2.21 -10.21
CA LYS A 227 -10.86 2.30 -8.78
C LYS A 227 -9.52 1.65 -8.45
N VAL A 228 -8.54 1.76 -9.35
CA VAL A 228 -7.14 1.53 -8.98
C VAL A 228 -6.67 2.75 -8.17
N ASN A 229 -5.92 2.52 -7.09
CA ASN A 229 -5.49 3.62 -6.24
C ASN A 229 -4.56 4.59 -7.02
N PRO A 230 -4.57 5.90 -6.71
CA PRO A 230 -3.89 6.91 -7.53
C PRO A 230 -2.37 6.75 -7.63
N ALA A 231 -1.70 6.18 -6.62
CA ALA A 231 -0.25 5.96 -6.69
C ALA A 231 0.07 4.90 -7.75
N TRP A 232 -0.63 3.77 -7.72
CA TRP A 232 -0.48 2.73 -8.74
C TRP A 232 -0.91 3.21 -10.13
N ALA A 233 -1.98 4.00 -10.21
CA ALA A 233 -2.41 4.61 -11.47
C ALA A 233 -1.30 5.47 -12.07
N ARG A 234 -0.64 6.32 -11.27
CA ARG A 234 0.50 7.12 -11.71
C ARG A 234 1.65 6.24 -12.19
N ASP A 235 2.02 5.23 -11.41
CA ASP A 235 3.21 4.40 -11.66
C ASP A 235 3.03 3.44 -12.85
N ASN A 236 1.79 3.13 -13.25
CA ASN A 236 1.48 2.18 -14.32
C ASN A 236 0.84 2.81 -15.58
N SER A 237 0.52 4.10 -15.55
CA SER A 237 -0.08 4.79 -16.70
C SER A 237 0.95 5.22 -17.75
N GLY A 238 0.50 5.37 -18.99
CA GLY A 238 1.32 5.83 -20.11
C GLY A 238 1.50 4.75 -21.18
N ILE A 239 2.65 4.80 -21.87
CA ILE A 239 2.95 3.87 -22.95
C ILE A 239 3.54 2.59 -22.35
N SER A 240 2.88 1.48 -22.57
CA SER A 240 3.22 0.18 -22.05
C SER A 240 3.70 -0.72 -23.18
N THR A 241 4.87 -1.37 -23.02
CA THR A 241 5.43 -2.31 -24.01
C THR A 241 5.59 -3.70 -23.39
N LEU A 242 4.94 -4.70 -23.96
CA LEU A 242 5.04 -6.11 -23.57
C LEU A 242 5.80 -6.91 -24.62
N THR A 243 6.78 -7.69 -24.20
CA THR A 243 7.52 -8.61 -25.07
C THR A 243 7.29 -10.02 -24.59
N PHE A 244 6.87 -10.92 -25.48
CA PHE A 244 6.78 -12.35 -25.26
C PHE A 244 7.73 -13.07 -26.21
N LYS A 245 8.63 -13.89 -25.68
CA LYS A 245 9.60 -14.65 -26.49
C LYS A 245 10.08 -15.89 -25.75
N ALA A 246 10.03 -17.04 -26.42
CA ALA A 246 10.53 -18.32 -25.93
C ALA A 246 10.14 -18.64 -24.47
N GLY A 247 8.86 -18.46 -24.11
CA GLY A 247 8.37 -18.73 -22.75
C GLY A 247 8.80 -17.70 -21.69
N THR A 248 9.32 -16.55 -22.11
CA THR A 248 9.63 -15.40 -21.23
C THR A 248 8.80 -14.18 -21.62
N TRP A 249 8.46 -13.37 -20.64
CA TRP A 249 7.80 -12.08 -20.81
C TRP A 249 8.65 -10.97 -20.23
N ARG A 250 8.48 -9.77 -20.78
CA ARG A 250 9.04 -8.52 -20.28
C ARG A 250 8.03 -7.40 -20.47
N HIS A 251 7.89 -6.53 -19.48
CA HIS A 251 7.00 -5.40 -19.48
C HIS A 251 7.76 -4.13 -19.11
N HIS A 252 7.63 -3.12 -19.95
CA HIS A 252 8.17 -1.79 -19.71
C HIS A 252 7.04 -0.77 -19.71
N VAL A 253 6.94 0.04 -18.66
CA VAL A 253 6.01 1.18 -18.60
C VAL A 253 6.80 2.47 -18.80
N GLY A 254 6.56 3.15 -19.92
CA GLY A 254 7.13 4.45 -20.22
C GLY A 254 6.35 5.56 -19.51
N GLY A 255 7.04 6.35 -18.68
CA GLY A 255 6.44 7.49 -17.96
C GLY A 255 7.13 7.88 -16.65
N SER A 256 7.92 6.99 -16.05
CA SER A 256 8.75 7.29 -14.87
C SER A 256 10.23 7.05 -15.19
N PRO A 257 11.16 7.95 -14.82
CA PRO A 257 12.59 7.78 -15.06
C PRO A 257 13.20 6.55 -14.35
N ASP A 258 12.49 5.95 -13.38
CA ASP A 258 12.89 4.77 -12.63
C ASP A 258 12.14 3.48 -13.04
N SER A 259 11.45 3.44 -14.19
CA SER A 259 10.68 2.26 -14.61
C SER A 259 11.60 1.09 -14.99
N THR A 260 11.93 0.28 -14.00
CA THR A 260 12.63 -0.99 -14.19
C THR A 260 11.70 -1.97 -14.91
N ASP A 261 12.24 -2.68 -15.90
CA ASP A 261 11.48 -3.71 -16.61
C ASP A 261 11.02 -4.80 -15.64
N CYS A 262 9.73 -5.15 -15.69
CA CYS A 262 9.22 -6.37 -15.09
C CYS A 262 9.45 -7.52 -16.07
N TYR A 263 9.89 -8.68 -15.59
CA TYR A 263 10.10 -9.82 -16.46
C TYR A 263 9.97 -11.14 -15.71
N GLY A 264 9.75 -12.20 -16.45
CA GLY A 264 9.67 -13.54 -15.89
C GLY A 264 9.29 -14.59 -16.92
N PRO A 265 9.04 -15.83 -16.49
CA PRO A 265 8.51 -16.87 -17.35
C PRO A 265 7.01 -16.67 -17.57
N TYR A 266 6.53 -17.12 -18.72
CA TYR A 266 5.11 -17.34 -18.92
C TYR A 266 4.86 -18.78 -19.37
N THR A 267 3.69 -19.31 -19.03
CA THR A 267 3.23 -20.62 -19.51
C THR A 267 1.90 -20.48 -20.21
N VAL A 268 1.57 -21.45 -21.06
CA VAL A 268 0.30 -21.52 -21.77
C VAL A 268 -0.31 -22.87 -21.49
N THR A 269 -1.30 -22.90 -20.60
CA THR A 269 -1.94 -24.14 -20.15
C THR A 269 -3.45 -23.96 -20.18
N GLY A 270 -4.17 -24.92 -20.76
CA GLY A 270 -5.63 -24.90 -20.76
C GLY A 270 -6.27 -23.70 -21.46
N GLY A 271 -5.60 -23.09 -22.45
CA GLY A 271 -6.11 -21.90 -23.13
C GLY A 271 -5.98 -20.60 -22.32
N LYS A 272 -5.21 -20.62 -21.23
CA LYS A 272 -4.79 -19.42 -20.50
C LYS A 272 -3.28 -19.22 -20.60
N VAL A 273 -2.86 -17.95 -20.70
CA VAL A 273 -1.49 -17.53 -20.46
C VAL A 273 -1.37 -17.19 -18.99
N VAL A 274 -0.28 -17.64 -18.35
CA VAL A 274 0.05 -17.31 -16.96
C VAL A 274 1.40 -16.63 -16.97
N LEU A 275 1.44 -15.36 -16.59
CA LEU A 275 2.69 -14.63 -16.37
C LEU A 275 3.07 -14.79 -14.91
N SER A 276 4.31 -15.14 -14.64
CA SER A 276 4.83 -15.29 -13.29
C SER A 276 6.18 -14.61 -13.15
N PHE A 277 6.56 -14.34 -11.91
CA PHE A 277 7.90 -13.90 -11.55
C PHE A 277 8.69 -15.07 -10.94
N ARG A 278 9.96 -15.20 -11.32
CA ARG A 278 10.88 -16.16 -10.68
C ARG A 278 11.39 -15.67 -9.33
N GLU A 279 11.35 -14.37 -9.12
CA GLU A 279 11.88 -13.68 -7.96
C GLU A 279 10.96 -12.52 -7.57
N VAL A 280 11.22 -11.90 -6.42
CA VAL A 280 10.47 -10.70 -6.01
C VAL A 280 10.88 -9.57 -6.95
N LEU A 281 9.94 -9.13 -7.77
CA LEU A 281 10.15 -8.11 -8.79
C LEU A 281 8.87 -7.30 -8.96
N CYS A 282 9.02 -6.01 -9.26
CA CYS A 282 7.91 -5.09 -9.51
C CYS A 282 6.89 -5.01 -8.36
N GLY A 283 7.37 -5.07 -7.12
CA GLY A 283 6.55 -4.94 -5.92
C GLY A 283 5.70 -6.17 -5.60
N THR A 284 5.87 -7.28 -6.33
CA THR A 284 5.15 -8.53 -6.08
C THR A 284 6.01 -9.51 -5.31
N ALA A 285 5.42 -10.27 -4.38
CA ALA A 285 6.09 -11.29 -3.58
C ALA A 285 6.65 -12.51 -4.36
N GLY A 286 6.72 -12.45 -5.70
CA GLY A 286 6.95 -13.58 -6.58
C GLY A 286 5.67 -14.37 -6.88
N GLY A 287 5.78 -15.43 -7.70
CA GLY A 287 4.63 -16.26 -8.09
C GLY A 287 3.90 -15.73 -9.32
N ASP A 288 2.62 -16.10 -9.47
CA ASP A 288 1.82 -15.66 -10.60
C ASP A 288 1.53 -14.15 -10.49
N LEU A 289 1.76 -13.41 -11.56
CA LEU A 289 1.35 -12.01 -11.71
C LEU A 289 -0.13 -11.94 -12.08
N PHE A 290 -0.49 -12.59 -13.18
CA PHE A 290 -1.88 -12.78 -13.59
C PHE A 290 -2.02 -14.00 -14.51
N SER A 291 -3.23 -14.51 -14.61
CA SER A 291 -3.63 -15.43 -15.68
C SER A 291 -4.72 -14.80 -16.55
N ALA A 292 -4.75 -15.13 -17.83
CA ALA A 292 -5.80 -14.65 -18.73
C ALA A 292 -6.01 -15.60 -19.91
N GLY A 293 -7.23 -15.67 -20.42
CA GLY A 293 -7.45 -16.06 -21.80
C GLY A 293 -6.93 -14.97 -22.75
N TRP A 294 -6.84 -15.27 -24.04
CA TRP A 294 -6.47 -14.26 -25.02
C TRP A 294 -7.19 -14.43 -26.35
N ARG A 295 -7.25 -13.34 -27.11
CA ARG A 295 -7.64 -13.30 -28.52
C ARG A 295 -6.56 -12.56 -29.30
N PHE A 296 -6.28 -13.04 -30.51
CA PHE A 296 -5.35 -12.37 -31.42
C PHE A 296 -5.95 -12.28 -32.80
N ASP A 297 -6.19 -11.06 -33.27
CA ASP A 297 -6.76 -10.77 -34.57
C ASP A 297 -6.23 -9.43 -35.09
N GLY A 298 -6.02 -9.31 -36.40
CA GLY A 298 -5.58 -8.05 -37.02
C GLY A 298 -4.27 -7.46 -36.47
N GLY A 299 -3.42 -8.27 -35.83
CA GLY A 299 -2.20 -7.78 -35.17
C GLY A 299 -2.41 -7.21 -33.76
N GLU A 300 -3.61 -7.33 -33.19
CA GLU A 300 -3.92 -6.94 -31.82
C GLU A 300 -4.06 -8.16 -30.91
N LEU A 301 -3.36 -8.15 -29.78
CA LEU A 301 -3.54 -9.09 -28.69
C LEU A 301 -4.51 -8.49 -27.67
N ARG A 302 -5.53 -9.24 -27.27
CA ARG A 302 -6.44 -8.87 -26.18
C ARG A 302 -6.41 -9.95 -25.12
N PHE A 303 -6.05 -9.58 -23.90
CA PHE A 303 -6.24 -10.44 -22.75
C PHE A 303 -7.70 -10.38 -22.31
N VAL A 304 -8.28 -11.53 -22.02
CA VAL A 304 -9.65 -11.70 -21.54
C VAL A 304 -9.63 -12.57 -20.29
N ASP A 305 -10.64 -12.47 -19.44
CA ASP A 305 -10.71 -13.25 -18.20
C ASP A 305 -9.45 -13.07 -17.32
N VAL A 306 -9.00 -11.82 -17.18
CA VAL A 306 -7.79 -11.48 -16.41
C VAL A 306 -8.06 -11.73 -14.93
N GLU A 307 -7.29 -12.66 -14.35
CA GLU A 307 -7.29 -13.03 -12.95
C GLU A 307 -5.96 -12.62 -12.33
N ALA A 308 -5.98 -11.78 -11.31
CA ALA A 308 -4.77 -11.39 -10.59
C ALA A 308 -4.20 -12.60 -9.82
N GLY A 309 -2.88 -12.74 -9.82
CA GLY A 309 -2.21 -13.74 -9.00
C GLY A 309 -2.12 -13.37 -7.52
N GLN A 310 -2.37 -12.09 -7.19
CA GLN A 310 -2.38 -11.58 -5.82
C GLN A 310 -3.72 -10.91 -5.50
N SER A 311 -4.23 -11.16 -4.30
CA SER A 311 -5.50 -10.58 -3.84
C SER A 311 -5.40 -9.07 -3.68
N GLY A 312 -6.44 -8.35 -4.11
CA GLY A 312 -6.49 -6.88 -4.06
C GLY A 312 -5.86 -6.19 -5.27
N GLU A 313 -5.31 -6.95 -6.22
CA GLU A 313 -4.73 -6.41 -7.46
C GLU A 313 -5.66 -6.59 -8.68
N GLU A 314 -6.90 -7.05 -8.49
CA GLU A 314 -7.80 -7.44 -9.58
C GLU A 314 -8.07 -6.27 -10.54
N SER A 315 -8.43 -5.11 -9.99
CA SER A 315 -8.63 -3.89 -10.80
C SER A 315 -7.33 -3.45 -11.48
N LEU A 316 -6.18 -3.58 -10.82
CA LEU A 316 -4.89 -3.20 -11.39
C LEU A 316 -4.55 -4.09 -12.58
N MET A 317 -4.60 -5.42 -12.41
CA MET A 317 -4.28 -6.39 -13.45
C MET A 317 -5.24 -6.27 -14.63
N TYR A 318 -6.53 -6.09 -14.38
CA TYR A 318 -7.50 -5.86 -15.46
C TYR A 318 -7.18 -4.59 -16.25
N VAL A 319 -6.95 -3.45 -15.58
CA VAL A 319 -6.66 -2.21 -16.29
C VAL A 319 -5.35 -2.31 -17.06
N LEU A 320 -4.30 -2.81 -16.40
CA LEU A 320 -2.96 -2.86 -16.95
C LEU A 320 -2.85 -3.80 -18.15
N PHE A 321 -3.53 -4.95 -18.13
CA PHE A 321 -3.40 -5.98 -19.16
C PHE A 321 -4.66 -6.16 -20.02
N GLY A 322 -5.84 -6.19 -19.40
CA GLY A 322 -7.09 -6.54 -20.09
C GLY A 322 -7.87 -5.38 -20.70
N SER A 323 -7.62 -4.14 -20.27
CA SER A 323 -8.54 -3.05 -20.59
C SER A 323 -8.34 -2.42 -21.96
N GLU A 324 -7.19 -2.63 -22.60
CA GLU A 324 -6.87 -2.09 -23.93
C GLU A 324 -6.36 -3.20 -24.86
N PRO A 325 -6.56 -3.08 -26.19
CA PRO A 325 -5.82 -3.91 -27.13
C PRO A 325 -4.34 -3.60 -27.10
N TRP A 326 -3.55 -4.65 -27.28
CA TRP A 326 -2.11 -4.58 -27.41
C TRP A 326 -1.72 -4.74 -28.88
N LYS A 327 -1.25 -3.66 -29.49
CA LYS A 327 -0.86 -3.67 -30.90
C LYS A 327 0.52 -4.29 -31.07
N LYS A 328 0.64 -5.30 -31.93
CA LYS A 328 1.93 -5.91 -32.28
C LYS A 328 2.78 -4.92 -33.08
N ILE A 329 4.03 -4.74 -32.67
CA ILE A 329 5.01 -3.83 -33.28
C ILE A 329 6.33 -4.52 -33.66
N GLY A 330 6.51 -5.80 -33.30
CA GLY A 330 7.70 -6.60 -33.57
C GLY A 330 7.54 -8.05 -33.15
#